data_AF-A0A0A6UFU7-F1
#
_entry.id   AF-A0A0A6UFU7-F1
#
_cell.length_a   1.000
_cell.length_b   1.000
_cell.length_c   1.000
_cell.angle_alpha   90.00
_cell.angle_beta   90.00
_cell.angle_gamma   90.00
#
_symmetry.space_group_name_H-M   'P 1'
#
loop_
_entity.id
_entity.type
_entity.pdbx_description
1 polymer ?
#
loop_
_entity_poly.entity_id
_entity_poly.type
_entity_poly.pdbx_seq_one_letter_code
_entity_poly.pdbx_strand_id
1 'polypeptide(L)' 'MWEFLDQGGHIYLCGDGARMAPAVRTELYAILRRHTGATAEQAEAWLRSLEAAGRYQQDVFA' A
#
# COMPACT_ATOMS: atom_id res chain seq x y z
N MET A 1 -2.97 7.15 -10.78
CA MET A 1 -2.28 6.34 -9.75
C MET A 1 -2.90 4.96 -9.64
N TRP A 2 -4.21 4.85 -9.32
CA TRP A 2 -4.86 3.55 -9.17
C TRP A 2 -4.67 2.61 -10.37
N GLU A 3 -4.96 3.10 -11.58
CA GLU A 3 -4.78 2.33 -12.82
C GLU A 3 -3.34 1.79 -12.98
N PHE A 4 -2.32 2.55 -12.56
CA PHE A 4 -0.93 2.10 -12.60
C PHE A 4 -0.66 0.96 -11.60
N LEU A 5 -1.23 1.04 -10.39
CA LEU A 5 -1.10 -0.03 -9.39
C LEU A 5 -1.84 -1.30 -9.81
N ASP A 6 -3.01 -1.14 -10.42
CA ASP A 6 -3.81 -2.25 -10.96
C ASP A 6 -3.08 -2.95 -12.13
N GLN A 7 -2.33 -2.19 -12.93
CA GLN A 7 -1.55 -2.70 -14.06
C GLN A 7 -0.14 -3.23 -13.72
N GLY A 8 0.21 -3.42 -12.44
CA GLY A 8 1.53 -3.98 -12.08
C GLY A 8 2.51 -2.98 -11.46
N GLY A 9 2.10 -1.74 -11.19
CA GLY A 9 2.95 -0.71 -10.61
C GLY A 9 3.59 -1.08 -9.27
N HIS A 10 4.73 -0.45 -8.99
CA HIS A 10 5.51 -0.61 -7.76
C HIS A 10 5.40 0.63 -6.88
N ILE A 11 5.48 0.43 -5.56
CA ILE A 11 5.46 1.46 -4.54
C ILE A 11 6.73 1.33 -3.70
N TYR A 12 7.46 2.44 -3.58
CA TYR A 12 8.62 2.55 -2.71
C TYR A 12 8.38 3.68 -1.71
N LEU A 13 8.59 3.39 -0.43
CA LEU A 13 8.36 4.34 0.65
C LEU A 13 9.62 4.49 1.49
N CYS A 14 10.14 5.71 1.64
CA CYS A 14 11.28 6.00 2.50
C CYS A 14 10.99 7.20 3.41
N GLY A 15 11.46 7.16 4.66
CA GLY A 15 11.31 8.27 5.61
C GLY A 15 10.86 7.84 7.01
N ASP A 16 9.96 8.62 7.61
CA ASP A 16 9.48 8.43 9.00
C ASP A 16 8.64 7.14 9.13
N GLY A 17 9.21 6.14 9.80
CA GLY A 17 8.58 4.85 10.08
C GLY A 17 7.57 4.90 11.23
N ALA A 18 7.62 5.92 12.09
CA ALA A 18 6.73 6.05 13.23
C ALA A 18 5.37 6.67 12.86
N ARG A 19 5.35 7.64 11.93
CA ARG A 19 4.14 8.40 11.58
C ARG A 19 3.78 8.33 10.10
N MET A 20 4.74 8.57 9.22
CA MET A 20 4.46 8.62 7.78
C MET A 20 4.14 7.23 7.23
N ALA A 21 4.93 6.20 7.56
CA ALA A 21 4.73 4.87 7.00
C ALA A 21 3.36 4.24 7.37
N PRO A 22 2.90 4.31 8.64
CA PRO A 22 1.55 3.85 9.01
C PRO A 22 0.44 4.65 8.33
N ALA A 23 0.62 5.97 8.16
CA ALA A 23 -0.36 6.83 7.49
C ALA A 23 -0.49 6.49 6.00
N VAL A 24 0.63 6.34 5.29
CA VAL A 24 0.65 5.94 3.88
C VAL A 24 -0.03 4.58 3.67
N ARG A 25 0.26 3.60 4.54
CA ARG A 25 -0.42 2.30 4.50
C ARG A 25 -1.93 2.43 4.63
N THR A 26 -2.39 3.26 5.56
CA THR A 26 -3.83 3.51 5.78
C THR A 26 -4.48 4.14 4.54
N GLU A 27 -3.80 5.09 3.91
CA GLU A 27 -4.28 5.72 2.68
C GLU A 27 -4.30 4.75 1.49
N LEU A 28 -3.32 3.85 1.38
CA LEU A 28 -3.33 2.80 0.34
C LEU A 28 -4.54 1.86 0.49
N TYR A 29 -4.91 1.50 1.72
CA TYR A 29 -6.15 0.76 1.97
C TYR A 29 -7.38 1.56 1.54
N ALA A 30 -7.44 2.85 1.89
CA ALA A 30 -8.57 3.70 1.51
C ALA A 30 -8.70 3.85 -0.01
N ILE A 31 -7.59 4.00 -0.72
CA ILE A 31 -7.54 4.06 -2.18
C ILE A 31 -8.10 2.77 -2.79
N LEU A 32 -7.62 1.58 -2.38
CA LEU A 32 -8.15 0.31 -2.87
C LEU A 32 -9.66 0.22 -2.66
N ARG A 33 -10.12 0.46 -1.43
CA ARG A 33 -11.54 0.34 -1.07
C ARG A 33 -12.42 1.28 -1.88
N ARG A 34 -11.95 2.51 -2.16
CA ARG A 34 -12.67 3.48 -2.99
C ARG A 34 -12.83 3.00 -4.44
N HIS A 35 -11.86 2.28 -4.98
CA HIS A 35 -11.87 1.86 -6.38
C HIS A 35 -12.50 0.48 -6.61
N THR A 36 -12.46 -0.42 -5.62
CA THR A 36 -12.91 -1.82 -5.81
C THR A 36 -14.08 -2.22 -4.91
N GLY A 37 -14.43 -1.40 -3.92
CA GLY A 37 -15.42 -1.77 -2.90
C GLY A 37 -14.91 -2.80 -1.89
N ALA A 38 -13.60 -3.03 -1.82
CA ALA A 38 -12.99 -4.00 -0.92
C ALA A 38 -13.33 -3.78 0.57
N THR A 39 -13.32 -4.87 1.33
CA THR A 39 -13.36 -4.83 2.80
C THR A 39 -11.99 -4.43 3.37
N ALA A 40 -11.93 -4.19 4.69
CA ALA A 40 -10.67 -3.88 5.36
C ALA A 40 -9.68 -5.06 5.27
N GLU A 41 -10.18 -6.28 5.44
CA GLU A 41 -9.40 -7.52 5.38
C GLU A 41 -8.85 -7.76 3.99
N GLN A 42 -9.65 -7.49 2.96
CA GLN A 42 -9.21 -7.54 1.56
C GLN A 42 -8.13 -6.50 1.25
N ALA A 43 -8.22 -5.31 1.84
CA ALA A 43 -7.21 -4.27 1.65
C ALA A 43 -5.87 -4.61 2.30
N GLU A 44 -5.90 -5.18 3.49
CA GLU A 44 -4.71 -5.68 4.15
C GLU A 44 -4.09 -6.84 3.39
N ALA A 45 -4.90 -7.79 2.91
CA ALA A 45 -4.44 -8.92 2.09
C ALA A 45 -3.82 -8.47 0.77
N TRP A 46 -4.41 -7.45 0.12
CA TRP A 46 -3.89 -6.87 -1.11
C TRP A 46 -2.50 -6.26 -0.90
N LEU A 47 -2.30 -5.45 0.13
CA LEU A 47 -0.98 -4.85 0.38
C LEU A 47 0.08 -5.91 0.73
N ARG A 48 -0.29 -6.94 1.52
CA ARG A 48 0.58 -8.11 1.77
C ARG A 48 0.97 -8.82 0.49
N SER A 49 0.05 -8.93 -0.48
CA SER A 49 0.37 -9.53 -1.78
C SER A 49 1.35 -8.69 -2.61
N LEU A 50 1.26 -7.37 -2.52
CA LEU A 50 2.24 -6.47 -3.15
C LEU A 50 3.61 -6.58 -2.49
N GLU A 51 3.67 -6.69 -1.15
CA GLU A 51 4.92 -6.96 -0.41
C GLU A 51 5.57 -8.27 -0.87
N ALA A 52 4.79 -9.35 -0.90
CA ALA A 52 5.27 -10.67 -1.34
C ALA A 52 5.73 -10.68 -2.80
N ALA A 53 5.09 -9.88 -3.65
CA ALA A 53 5.47 -9.72 -5.06
C ALA A 53 6.65 -8.75 -5.29
N GLY A 54 7.21 -8.14 -4.24
CA GLY A 54 8.27 -7.13 -4.38
C GLY A 54 7.79 -5.85 -5.09
N ARG A 55 6.50 -5.54 -4.96
CA ARG A 55 5.83 -4.38 -5.55
C ARG A 55 5.46 -3.31 -4.51
N TYR A 56 5.62 -3.61 -3.23
CA TYR A 56 5.57 -2.63 -2.14
C TYR A 56 6.80 -2.83 -1.26
N GLN A 57 7.66 -1.81 -1.19
CA GLN A 57 8.89 -1.84 -0.40
C GLN A 57 8.99 -0.59 0.47
N GLN A 58 9.48 -0.78 1.69
CA GLN A 58 9.67 0.28 2.67
C GLN A 58 11.13 0.32 3.12
N ASP A 59 11.70 1.52 3.17
CA ASP A 59 13.01 1.85 3.73
C ASP A 59 12.82 2.99 4.76
N VAL A 60 12.35 2.63 5.94
CA VAL A 60 11.83 3.60 6.93
C VAL A 60 12.60 3.53 8.25
N PHE A 61 12.73 4.68 8.90
CA PHE A 61 13.56 4.88 10.10
C PHE A 61 12.70 5.35 11.27
N ALA A 62 13.12 5.03 12.51
CA ALA A 62 12.43 5.41 13.74
C ALA A 62 12.69 6.87 14.15
#